data_AF-A0A2J2H8X6-F1
#
_entry.id   AF-A0A2J2H8X6-F1
#
_cell.length_a   1.000
_cell.length_b   1.000
_cell.length_c   1.000
_cell.angle_alpha   90.00
_cell.angle_beta   90.00
_cell.angle_gamma   90.00
#
_symmetry.space_group_name_H-M   'P 1'
#
loop_
_entity.id
_entity.type
_entity.pdbx_description
1 polymer ?
#
loop_
_entity_poly.entity_id
_entity_poly.type
_entity_poly.pdbx_seq_one_letter_code
_entity_poly.pdbx_strand_id
1 'polypeptide(L)'
;MEMNISIDEIRRRLELALRPAEPPVLDGVLAAVERDGKLRGPADWVFPAWRLYVEYAAQRIAEAFPLTEEERGSSSTSGTR
;
A
#
# COMPACT_ATOMS: atom_id res chain seq x y z
N MET A 1 22.27 5.12 21.42
CA MET A 1 21.07 5.94 21.65
C MET A 1 20.07 5.02 22.33
N GLU A 2 19.88 5.16 23.64
CA GLU A 2 18.85 4.36 24.32
C GLU A 2 17.51 5.06 24.17
N MET A 3 16.57 4.41 23.48
CA MET A 3 15.21 4.90 23.33
C MET A 3 14.42 4.56 24.60
N ASN A 4 14.49 5.44 25.59
CA ASN A 4 13.68 5.33 26.81
C ASN A 4 12.24 5.80 26.53
N ILE A 5 11.52 5.10 25.65
CA ILE A 5 10.12 5.42 25.33
C ILE A 5 9.24 4.84 26.45
N SER A 6 8.53 5.71 27.17
CA SER A 6 7.53 5.29 28.16
C SER A 6 6.40 4.49 27.48
N ILE A 7 5.85 3.51 28.20
CA ILE A 7 4.65 2.76 27.78
C ILE A 7 3.49 3.71 27.46
N ASP A 8 3.37 4.84 28.14
CA ASP A 8 2.31 5.83 27.87
C ASP A 8 2.49 6.52 26.51
N GLU A 9 3.73 6.80 26.11
CA GLU A 9 4.04 7.38 24.81
C GLU A 9 3.81 6.36 23.68
N ILE A 10 4.17 5.09 23.92
CA ILE A 10 3.84 3.99 22.99
C ILE A 10 2.32 3.89 22.82
N ARG A 11 1.57 3.88 23.92
CA ARG A 11 0.10 3.82 23.92
C ARG A 11 -0.52 4.98 23.15
N ARG A 12 -0.10 6.21 23.43
CA ARG A 12 -0.58 7.42 22.73
C ARG A 12 -0.35 7.34 21.22
N ARG A 13 0.83 6.89 20.80
CA ARG A 13 1.15 6.73 19.37
C ARG A 13 0.31 5.64 18.72
N LEU A 14 0.06 4.54 19.43
CA LEU A 14 -0.80 3.44 18.98
C LEU A 14 -2.26 3.87 18.88
N GLU A 15 -2.82 4.57 19.88
CA GLU A 15 -4.19 5.08 19.84
C GLU A 15 -4.43 6.03 18.67
N LEU A 16 -3.46 6.92 18.39
CA LEU A 16 -3.53 7.80 17.22
C LEU A 16 -3.44 7.02 15.91
N ALA A 17 -2.62 5.97 15.85
CA ALA A 17 -2.46 5.14 14.67
C ALA A 17 -3.65 4.20 14.42
N LEU A 18 -4.31 3.72 15.47
CA LEU A 18 -5.45 2.79 15.42
C LEU A 18 -6.79 3.53 15.48
N ARG A 19 -6.80 4.86 15.41
CA ARG A 19 -8.05 5.61 15.37
C ARG A 19 -8.78 5.28 14.07
N PRO A 20 -10.05 4.82 14.13
CA PRO A 20 -10.81 4.53 12.94
C PRO A 20 -10.85 5.73 12.00
N ALA A 21 -10.58 5.47 10.74
CA ALA A 21 -10.62 6.44 9.67
C ALA A 21 -11.57 5.95 8.59
N GLU A 22 -12.17 6.88 7.85
CA GLU A 22 -12.99 6.53 6.69
C GLU A 22 -12.13 5.81 5.64
N PRO A 23 -12.68 4.80 4.94
CA PRO A 23 -11.93 4.10 3.91
C PRO A 23 -11.35 5.05 2.86
N PRO A 24 -10.10 4.84 2.41
CA PRO A 24 -9.50 5.66 1.38
C PRO A 24 -10.20 5.49 0.03
N VAL A 25 -10.29 6.57 -0.73
CA VAL A 25 -10.78 6.59 -2.11
C VAL A 25 -9.60 6.82 -3.06
N LEU A 26 -9.64 6.20 -4.25
CA LEU A 26 -8.51 6.18 -5.19
C LEU A 26 -8.02 7.59 -5.53
N ASP A 27 -8.92 8.51 -5.89
CA ASP A 27 -8.57 9.90 -6.24
C ASP A 27 -7.87 10.62 -5.08
N GLY A 28 -8.35 10.42 -3.84
CA GLY A 28 -7.74 11.00 -2.65
C GLY A 28 -6.35 10.41 -2.35
N VAL A 29 -6.17 9.12 -2.60
CA VAL A 29 -4.88 8.44 -2.47
C VAL A 29 -3.89 8.97 -3.50
N LEU A 30 -4.29 9.10 -4.76
CA LEU A 30 -3.45 9.65 -5.82
C LEU A 30 -3.04 11.09 -5.54
N ALA A 31 -4.00 11.95 -5.13
CA ALA A 31 -3.71 13.33 -4.76
C ALA A 31 -2.75 13.45 -3.56
N ALA A 32 -2.87 12.56 -2.57
CA ALA A 32 -1.97 12.53 -1.42
C ALA A 32 -0.53 12.13 -1.83
N VAL A 33 -0.39 11.12 -2.69
CA VAL A 33 0.92 10.69 -3.22
C VAL A 33 1.53 11.77 -4.11
N GLU A 34 0.75 12.41 -4.96
CA GLU A 34 1.21 13.51 -5.83
C GLU A 34 1.70 14.70 -5.01
N ARG A 35 0.96 15.09 -3.96
CA ARG A 35 1.30 16.23 -3.12
C ARG A 35 2.51 15.98 -2.21
N ASP A 36 2.51 14.84 -1.51
CA ASP A 36 3.44 14.61 -0.39
C ASP A 36 4.52 13.56 -0.70
N GLY A 37 4.41 12.87 -1.84
CA GLY A 37 5.25 11.72 -2.20
C GLY A 37 5.01 10.48 -1.34
N LYS A 38 4.04 10.51 -0.41
CA LYS A 38 3.78 9.43 0.54
C LYS A 38 2.39 9.53 1.16
N LEU A 39 1.89 8.38 1.60
CA LEU A 39 0.67 8.27 2.38
C LEU A 39 0.97 8.49 3.87
N ARG A 40 0.15 9.31 4.54
CA ARG A 40 0.23 9.60 5.97
C ARG A 40 -1.15 9.56 6.60
N GLY A 41 -1.24 9.03 7.81
CA GLY A 41 -2.50 8.93 8.55
C GLY A 41 -2.49 7.76 9.53
N PRO A 42 -3.66 7.45 10.13
CA PRO A 42 -3.86 6.22 10.89
C PRO A 42 -3.51 4.99 10.07
N ALA A 43 -3.00 3.95 10.72
CA ALA A 43 -2.67 2.66 10.10
C ALA A 43 -3.88 2.09 9.36
N ASP A 44 -5.07 2.18 9.96
CA ASP A 44 -6.34 1.73 9.37
C ASP A 44 -6.68 2.44 8.06
N TRP A 45 -6.13 3.62 7.81
CA TRP A 45 -6.27 4.34 6.55
C TRP A 45 -5.12 4.04 5.59
N VAL A 46 -3.88 4.11 6.09
CA VAL A 46 -2.65 4.02 5.29
C VAL A 46 -2.50 2.65 4.65
N PHE A 47 -2.81 1.56 5.37
CA PHE A 47 -2.66 0.22 4.81
C PHE A 47 -3.64 -0.06 3.66
N PRO A 48 -4.96 0.23 3.79
CA PRO A 48 -5.86 0.16 2.65
C PRO A 48 -5.48 1.10 1.51
N ALA A 49 -5.05 2.33 1.80
CA ALA A 49 -4.66 3.31 0.80
C ALA A 49 -3.45 2.83 -0.02
N TRP A 50 -2.45 2.25 0.65
CA TRP A 50 -1.28 1.69 -0.01
C TRP A 50 -1.63 0.50 -0.91
N ARG A 51 -2.49 -0.42 -0.45
CA ARG A 51 -2.97 -1.54 -1.29
C ARG A 51 -3.69 -1.04 -2.53
N LEU A 52 -4.58 -0.06 -2.35
CA LEU A 52 -5.32 0.55 -3.45
C LEU A 52 -4.38 1.20 -4.48
N TYR A 53 -3.37 1.93 -4.01
CA TYR A 53 -2.36 2.53 -4.88
C TYR A 53 -1.54 1.47 -5.64
N VAL A 54 -1.08 0.42 -4.96
CA VAL A 54 -0.29 -0.64 -5.58
C VAL A 54 -1.10 -1.40 -6.62
N GLU A 55 -2.37 -1.70 -6.34
CA GLU A 55 -3.27 -2.36 -7.28
C GLU A 55 -3.50 -1.50 -8.53
N TYR A 56 -3.78 -0.21 -8.34
CA TYR A 56 -3.88 0.76 -9.44
C TYR A 56 -2.57 0.80 -10.25
N ALA A 57 -1.42 0.96 -9.60
CA ALA A 57 -0.13 1.02 -10.28
C ALA A 57 0.17 -0.26 -11.06
N ALA A 58 -0.12 -1.43 -10.49
CA ALA A 58 0.05 -2.71 -11.15
C ALA A 58 -0.83 -2.83 -12.40
N GLN A 59 -2.10 -2.43 -12.31
CA GLN A 59 -3.00 -2.40 -13.46
C GLN A 59 -2.48 -1.47 -14.57
N ARG A 60 -2.07 -0.24 -14.21
CA ARG A 60 -1.54 0.73 -15.19
C ARG A 60 -0.25 0.24 -15.86
N ILE A 61 0.61 -0.46 -15.11
CA ILE A 61 1.81 -1.09 -15.66
C ILE A 61 1.41 -2.22 -16.61
N ALA A 62 0.47 -3.09 -16.23
CA ALA A 62 0.00 -4.19 -17.09
C ALA A 62 -0.67 -3.68 -18.39
N GLU A 63 -1.38 -2.55 -18.32
CA GLU A 63 -1.97 -1.88 -19.50
C GLU A 63 -0.90 -1.25 -20.40
N ALA A 64 0.14 -0.64 -19.82
CA ALA A 64 1.23 -0.02 -20.57
C ALA A 64 2.21 -1.05 -21.17
N PHE A 65 2.36 -2.19 -20.51
CA PHE A 65 3.28 -3.27 -20.86
C PHE A 65 2.50 -4.60 -20.89
N PRO A 66 1.65 -4.81 -21.90
CA PRO A 66 0.94 -6.07 -22.03
C PRO A 66 1.94 -7.19 -22.24
N LEU A 67 1.86 -8.23 -21.40
CA LEU A 67 2.69 -9.43 -21.54
C LEU A 67 2.56 -10.00 -22.96
N THR A 68 3.64 -10.54 -23.53
CA THR A 68 3.55 -11.26 -24.80
C THR A 68 3.01 -12.69 -24.58
N GLU A 69 2.64 -13.38 -25.67
CA GLU A 69 2.15 -14.77 -25.62
C GLU A 69 3.15 -15.72 -24.91
N GLU A 70 4.46 -15.49 -25.08
CA GLU A 70 5.55 -16.30 -24.53
C GLU A 70 5.69 -16.19 -23.00
N GLU A 71 5.35 -15.04 -22.43
CA GLU A 71 5.38 -14.82 -20.97
C GLU A 71 4.16 -15.46 -20.28
N ARG A 72 3.02 -15.57 -20.98
CA ARG A 72 1.81 -16.24 -20.48
C ARG A 72 1.93 -17.77 -20.47
N GLY A 73 2.66 -18.36 -21.43
CA GLY A 73 2.84 -19.81 -21.54
C GLY A 73 3.82 -20.42 -20.52
N SER A 74 4.79 -19.63 -20.06
CA SER A 74 5.89 -20.12 -19.20
C SER A 74 5.50 -20.34 -17.74
N SER A 75 4.35 -19.84 -17.29
CA SER A 75 3.81 -20.07 -15.93
C SER A 75 3.05 -21.41 -15.79
N SER A 76 2.85 -22.15 -16.89
CA SER A 76 2.14 -23.44 -16.88
C SER A 76 3.06 -24.68 -16.88
N THR A 77 4.38 -24.55 -17.00
CA THR A 77 5.29 -25.71 -17.20
C THR A 77 6.21 -26.00 -16.01
N SER A 78 6.17 -25.23 -14.92
CA SER A 78 6.94 -25.54 -13.70
C SER A 78 6.08 -26.27 -12.66
N GLY A 79 5.53 -27.43 -13.04
CA GLY A 79 4.61 -28.19 -12.20
C GLY A 79 4.57 -29.69 -12.46
N THR A 80 5.57 -30.26 -13.14
CA THR A 80 5.71 -31.72 -13.22
C THR A 80 7.18 -32.11 -13.37
N ARG A 81 7.88 -32.27 -12.25
CA ARG A 81 8.96 -33.24 -12.14
C ARG A 81 9.23 -33.62 -10.69
#